data_AF-A0A6P2DGC4-F1
#
_entry.id   AF-A0A6P2DGC4-F1
#
_cell.length_a   1.000
_cell.length_b   1.000
_cell.length_c   1.000
_cell.angle_alpha   90.00
_cell.angle_beta   90.00
_cell.angle_gamma   90.00
#
_symmetry.space_group_name_H-M   'P 1'
#
loop_
_entity.id
_entity.type
_entity.pdbx_description
1 polymer ?
#
loop_
_entity_poly.entity_id
_entity_poly.type
_entity_poly.pdbx_seq_one_letter_code
_entity_poly.pdbx_strand_id
1 'polypeptide(L)'
;MSNTAPNPDDTPPAPRKLTPELTEAIAAIILSGNFRYVACKRVGIGQRTFKRWMALGKKYPSGIYGGFRRVVVAAETEAETRAVAAIIRAGQEDAKHLEWWLERKFPQRWGRGRGELLELKREIAELRKQIGPAACSE
;
A
#
# COMPACT_ATOMS: atom_id res chain seq x y z
N MET A 1 7.72 -31.54 7.66
CA MET A 1 6.24 -31.57 7.64
C MET A 1 5.75 -30.41 6.79
N SER A 2 5.41 -30.67 5.53
CA SER A 2 4.95 -29.68 4.56
C SER A 2 3.57 -29.16 4.95
N ASN A 3 3.48 -27.90 5.37
CA ASN A 3 2.24 -27.24 5.71
C ASN A 3 1.61 -26.66 4.43
N THR A 4 1.08 -27.53 3.58
CA THR A 4 0.45 -27.15 2.31
C THR A 4 -1.06 -26.96 2.53
N ALA A 5 -1.58 -25.79 2.17
CA ALA A 5 -3.01 -25.50 2.23
C ALA A 5 -3.79 -26.42 1.26
N PRO A 6 -5.07 -26.73 1.53
CA PRO A 6 -5.89 -27.57 0.65
C PRO A 6 -5.97 -26.97 -0.75
N ASN A 7 -5.64 -27.79 -1.76
CA ASN A 7 -5.62 -27.39 -3.16
C ASN A 7 -7.04 -27.45 -3.73
N PRO A 8 -7.55 -26.40 -4.37
CA PRO A 8 -8.94 -26.33 -4.82
C PRO A 8 -9.26 -27.14 -6.09
N ASP A 9 -8.34 -27.95 -6.62
CA ASP A 9 -8.51 -28.66 -7.91
C ASP A 9 -9.38 -29.93 -7.85
N ASP A 10 -9.72 -30.46 -6.66
CA ASP A 10 -10.48 -31.71 -6.52
C ASP A 10 -12.00 -31.59 -6.82
N THR A 11 -12.49 -30.48 -7.41
CA THR A 11 -13.93 -30.25 -7.64
C THR A 11 -14.16 -29.31 -8.84
N PRO A 12 -15.22 -29.50 -9.66
CA PRO A 12 -15.51 -28.66 -10.83
C PRO A 12 -15.51 -27.14 -10.55
N PRO A 13 -15.19 -26.29 -11.55
CA PRO A 13 -14.87 -24.88 -11.32
C PRO A 13 -16.13 -24.07 -10.98
N ALA A 14 -16.27 -23.70 -9.71
CA ALA A 14 -17.15 -22.61 -9.33
C ALA A 14 -16.56 -21.27 -9.81
N PRO A 15 -17.37 -20.30 -10.27
CA PRO A 15 -16.93 -19.00 -10.80
C PRO A 15 -16.27 -18.06 -9.76
N ARG A 16 -15.83 -18.60 -8.61
CA ARG A 16 -15.27 -17.89 -7.45
C ARG A 16 -13.88 -18.41 -7.05
N LYS A 17 -13.26 -19.28 -7.86
CA LYS A 17 -11.90 -19.78 -7.59
C LYS A 17 -10.87 -18.76 -8.06
N LEU A 18 -9.79 -18.62 -7.28
CA LEU A 18 -8.64 -17.82 -7.65
C LEU A 18 -7.87 -18.56 -8.74
N THR A 19 -7.87 -18.02 -9.96
CA THR A 19 -7.10 -18.58 -11.09
C THR A 19 -5.92 -17.66 -11.45
N PRO A 20 -4.92 -18.18 -12.20
CA PRO A 20 -3.84 -17.35 -12.75
C PRO A 20 -4.37 -16.18 -13.59
N GLU A 21 -5.35 -16.41 -14.46
CA GLU A 21 -5.91 -15.39 -15.36
C GLU A 21 -6.62 -14.28 -14.57
N LEU A 22 -7.36 -14.66 -13.51
CA LEU A 22 -7.98 -13.68 -12.62
C LEU A 22 -6.92 -12.86 -11.87
N THR A 23 -5.82 -13.49 -11.47
CA THR A 23 -4.69 -12.82 -10.82
C THR A 23 -4.06 -11.79 -11.75
N GLU A 24 -3.79 -12.17 -12.99
CA GLU A 24 -3.23 -11.29 -14.02
C GLU A 24 -4.17 -10.12 -14.34
N ALA A 25 -5.47 -10.38 -14.52
CA ALA A 25 -6.46 -9.34 -14.78
C ALA A 25 -6.52 -8.31 -13.63
N ILE A 26 -6.54 -8.77 -12.39
CA ILE A 26 -6.48 -7.90 -11.20
C ILE A 26 -5.18 -7.10 -11.19
N ALA A 27 -4.05 -7.75 -11.43
CA ALA A 27 -2.73 -7.13 -11.40
C ALA A 27 -2.59 -6.05 -12.46
N ALA A 28 -3.07 -6.28 -13.68
CA ALA A 28 -3.03 -5.31 -14.77
C ALA A 28 -3.81 -4.02 -14.44
N ILE A 29 -4.97 -4.16 -13.80
CA ILE A 29 -5.79 -3.01 -13.39
C ILE A 29 -5.07 -2.20 -12.30
N ILE A 30 -4.48 -2.88 -11.31
CA ILE A 30 -3.70 -2.26 -10.23
C ILE A 30 -2.44 -1.58 -10.77
N LEU A 31 -1.74 -2.23 -11.69
CA LEU A 31 -0.56 -1.71 -12.38
C LEU A 31 -0.85 -0.40 -13.12
N SER A 32 -2.10 -0.23 -13.57
CA SER A 32 -2.59 1.00 -14.19
C SER A 32 -2.90 2.12 -13.18
N GLY A 33 -2.55 1.94 -11.90
CA GLY A 33 -2.74 2.93 -10.82
C GLY A 33 -4.09 2.83 -10.09
N ASN A 34 -4.89 1.80 -10.33
CA ASN A 34 -6.19 1.66 -9.68
C ASN A 34 -6.09 1.01 -8.30
N PHE A 35 -7.00 1.39 -7.41
CA PHE A 35 -7.14 0.75 -6.11
C PHE A 35 -7.68 -0.68 -6.23
N ARG A 36 -7.32 -1.53 -5.26
CA ARG A 36 -7.82 -2.91 -5.10
C ARG A 36 -9.33 -3.03 -5.26
N TYR A 37 -10.11 -2.10 -4.71
CA TYR A 37 -11.58 -2.15 -4.79
C TYR A 37 -12.10 -1.94 -6.22
N VAL A 38 -11.44 -1.11 -7.02
CA VAL A 38 -11.76 -0.88 -8.43
C VAL A 38 -11.43 -2.13 -9.23
N ALA A 39 -10.23 -2.70 -9.03
CA ALA A 39 -9.83 -3.96 -9.64
C ALA A 39 -10.86 -5.06 -9.35
N CYS A 40 -11.24 -5.23 -8.08
CA CYS A 40 -12.28 -6.19 -7.65
C CYS A 40 -13.61 -5.98 -8.38
N LYS A 41 -14.13 -4.75 -8.41
CA LYS A 41 -15.40 -4.41 -9.06
C LYS A 41 -15.33 -4.71 -10.57
N ARG A 42 -14.19 -4.41 -11.20
CA ARG A 42 -13.97 -4.59 -12.64
C ARG A 42 -13.93 -6.06 -13.07
N VAL A 43 -13.46 -6.96 -12.19
CA VAL A 43 -13.39 -8.41 -12.43
C VAL A 43 -14.54 -9.20 -11.79
N GLY A 44 -15.52 -8.52 -11.17
CA GLY A 44 -16.69 -9.17 -10.55
C GLY A 44 -16.41 -9.90 -9.23
N ILE A 45 -15.32 -9.56 -8.52
CA ILE A 45 -14.98 -10.17 -7.23
C ILE A 45 -15.45 -9.28 -6.07
N GLY A 46 -16.07 -9.90 -5.06
CA GLY A 46 -16.44 -9.20 -3.84
C GLY A 46 -15.23 -8.80 -2.99
N GLN A 47 -15.25 -7.60 -2.40
CA GLN A 47 -14.14 -7.09 -1.58
C GLN A 47 -13.78 -8.01 -0.40
N ARG A 48 -14.77 -8.67 0.21
CA ARG A 48 -14.55 -9.64 1.30
C ARG A 48 -13.71 -10.83 0.82
N THR A 49 -13.98 -11.33 -0.38
CA THR A 49 -13.25 -12.43 -1.00
C THR A 49 -11.79 -12.03 -1.24
N PHE A 50 -11.57 -10.86 -1.85
CA PHE A 50 -10.21 -10.35 -2.08
C PHE A 50 -9.44 -10.17 -0.77
N LYS A 51 -10.05 -9.55 0.26
CA LYS A 51 -9.43 -9.37 1.57
C LYS A 51 -9.06 -10.72 2.20
N ARG A 52 -9.94 -11.73 2.10
CA ARG A 52 -9.66 -13.09 2.57
C ARG A 52 -8.46 -13.70 1.84
N TRP A 53 -8.38 -13.57 0.52
CA TRP A 53 -7.24 -14.07 -0.27
C TRP A 53 -5.93 -13.39 0.12
N MET A 54 -5.92 -12.07 0.32
CA MET A 54 -4.75 -11.34 0.80
C MET A 54 -4.32 -11.77 2.20
N ALA A 55 -5.27 -12.02 3.10
CA ALA A 55 -5.00 -12.52 4.45
C ALA A 55 -4.42 -13.94 4.42
N LEU A 56 -5.01 -14.84 3.61
CA LEU A 56 -4.50 -16.19 3.40
C LEU A 56 -3.10 -16.17 2.78
N GLY A 57 -2.84 -15.29 1.82
CA GLY A 57 -1.52 -15.15 1.21
C GLY A 57 -0.46 -14.60 2.15
N LYS A 58 -0.84 -13.80 3.15
CA LYS A 58 0.07 -13.39 4.23
C LYS A 58 0.37 -14.56 5.17
N LYS A 59 -0.64 -15.37 5.51
CA LYS A 59 -0.51 -16.52 6.42
C LYS A 59 0.23 -17.71 5.79
N TYR A 60 0.05 -17.92 4.49
CA TYR A 60 0.62 -19.04 3.73
C TYR A 60 1.35 -18.52 2.47
N PRO A 61 2.57 -17.96 2.61
CA PRO A 61 3.28 -17.29 1.51
C PRO A 61 3.64 -18.22 0.33
N SER A 62 3.84 -19.50 0.59
CA SER A 62 4.19 -20.50 -0.44
C SER A 62 2.99 -21.10 -1.17
N GLY A 63 1.75 -20.79 -0.75
CA GLY A 63 0.53 -21.28 -1.39
C GLY A 63 0.04 -20.39 -2.55
N ILE A 64 -1.03 -20.81 -3.23
CA ILE A 64 -1.65 -20.07 -4.34
C ILE A 64 -2.01 -18.63 -3.95
N TYR A 65 -2.57 -18.44 -2.74
CA TYR A 65 -2.89 -17.12 -2.21
C TYR A 65 -1.64 -16.27 -1.95
N GLY A 66 -0.52 -16.90 -1.61
CA GLY A 66 0.77 -16.24 -1.44
C GLY A 66 1.35 -15.77 -2.77
N GLY A 67 1.21 -16.58 -3.83
CA GLY A 67 1.46 -16.17 -5.22
C GLY A 67 0.64 -14.96 -5.62
N PHE A 68 -0.69 -15.03 -5.47
CA PHE A 68 -1.60 -13.92 -5.75
C PHE A 68 -1.23 -12.65 -4.98
N ARG A 69 -0.98 -12.76 -3.66
CA ARG A 69 -0.59 -11.61 -2.84
C ARG A 69 0.71 -10.97 -3.34
N ARG A 70 1.71 -11.78 -3.72
CA ARG A 70 2.97 -11.25 -4.26
C ARG A 70 2.74 -10.47 -5.54
N VAL A 71 1.96 -11.01 -6.47
CA VAL A 71 1.64 -10.32 -7.74
C VAL A 71 0.90 -9.01 -7.50
N VAL A 72 -0.12 -9.01 -6.62
CA VAL A 72 -0.87 -7.80 -6.26
C VAL A 72 0.05 -6.74 -5.66
N VAL A 73 0.86 -7.10 -4.67
CA VAL A 73 1.78 -6.15 -4.01
C VAL A 73 2.84 -5.64 -5.00
N ALA A 74 3.38 -6.51 -5.86
CA ALA A 74 4.33 -6.10 -6.89
C ALA A 74 3.71 -5.09 -7.86
N ALA A 75 2.46 -5.31 -8.29
CA ALA A 75 1.73 -4.38 -9.16
C ALA A 75 1.50 -3.02 -8.49
N GLU A 76 1.20 -2.98 -7.19
CA GLU A 76 1.05 -1.73 -6.43
C GLU A 76 2.37 -0.95 -6.36
N THR A 77 3.46 -1.63 -6.00
CA THR A 77 4.80 -1.03 -5.93
C THR A 77 5.24 -0.49 -7.29
N GLU A 78 4.99 -1.24 -8.36
CA GLU A 78 5.33 -0.83 -9.72
C GLU A 78 4.48 0.35 -10.18
N ALA A 79 3.17 0.36 -9.90
CA ALA A 79 2.29 1.48 -10.20
C ALA A 79 2.74 2.76 -9.48
N GLU A 80 3.09 2.68 -8.20
CA GLU A 80 3.61 3.81 -7.44
C GLU A 80 4.96 4.30 -8.01
N THR A 81 5.85 3.38 -8.37
CA THR A 81 7.15 3.70 -8.98
C THR A 81 6.97 4.44 -10.31
N ARG A 82 6.05 3.98 -11.18
CA ARG A 82 5.70 4.65 -12.44
C ARG A 82 5.11 6.04 -12.22
N ALA A 83 4.23 6.18 -11.22
CA ALA A 83 3.64 7.47 -10.88
C ALA A 83 4.72 8.47 -10.43
N VAL A 84 5.64 8.05 -9.54
CA VAL A 84 6.75 8.90 -9.11
C VAL A 84 7.66 9.25 -10.29
N ALA A 85 8.02 8.29 -11.15
CA ALA A 85 8.82 8.56 -12.33
C ALA A 85 8.16 9.57 -13.27
N ALA A 86 6.84 9.46 -13.47
CA ALA A 86 6.08 10.41 -14.28
C ALA A 86 6.07 11.82 -13.66
N ILE A 87 5.93 11.93 -12.33
CA ILE A 87 6.02 13.22 -11.62
C ILE A 87 7.41 13.84 -11.78
N ILE A 88 8.48 13.06 -11.61
CA ILE A 88 9.86 13.56 -11.78
C ILE A 88 10.10 14.02 -13.22
N ARG A 89 9.61 13.28 -14.21
CA ARG A 89 9.71 13.66 -15.63
C ARG A 89 8.94 14.94 -15.93
N ALA A 90 7.69 15.06 -15.47
CA ALA A 90 6.92 16.30 -15.63
C ALA A 90 7.62 17.51 -14.97
N GLY A 91 8.36 17.24 -13.89
CA GLY A 91 9.24 18.20 -13.23
C GLY A 91 10.36 18.79 -14.08
N GLN A 92 10.75 18.11 -15.16
CA GLN A 92 11.75 18.63 -16.11
C GLN A 92 11.18 19.76 -16.97
N GLU A 93 9.85 19.81 -17.13
CA GLU A 93 9.13 20.83 -17.89
C GLU A 93 8.54 21.92 -16.98
N ASP A 94 7.91 21.52 -15.87
CA ASP A 94 7.37 22.44 -14.84
C ASP A 94 7.85 22.03 -13.44
N ALA A 95 8.72 22.87 -12.87
CA ALA A 95 9.29 22.68 -11.53
C ALA A 95 8.22 22.52 -10.42
N LYS A 96 7.00 23.04 -10.61
CA LYS A 96 5.90 22.92 -9.63
C LYS A 96 5.56 21.47 -9.31
N HIS A 97 5.74 20.54 -10.25
CA HIS A 97 5.52 19.11 -10.00
C HIS A 97 6.52 18.54 -8.99
N LEU A 98 7.79 18.98 -9.06
CA LEU A 98 8.83 18.58 -8.10
C LEU A 98 8.61 19.23 -6.75
N GLU A 99 8.27 20.52 -6.73
CA GLU A 99 7.95 21.26 -5.49
C GLU A 99 6.80 20.57 -4.75
N TRP A 100 5.69 20.30 -5.44
CA TRP A 100 4.55 19.59 -4.88
C TRP A 100 4.93 18.21 -4.33
N TRP A 101 5.75 17.44 -5.05
CA TRP A 101 6.20 16.12 -4.60
C TRP A 101 7.11 16.21 -3.37
N LEU A 102 8.05 17.15 -3.35
CA LEU A 102 8.99 17.37 -2.26
C LEU A 102 8.28 17.84 -0.99
N GLU A 103 7.30 18.75 -1.11
CA GLU A 103 6.46 19.21 0.00
C GLU A 103 5.76 18.04 0.71
N ARG A 104 5.29 17.04 -0.05
CA ARG A 104 4.55 15.89 0.49
C ARG A 104 5.47 14.78 1.01
N LYS A 105 6.55 14.49 0.29
CA LYS A 105 7.51 13.44 0.67
C LYS A 105 8.39 13.86 1.85
N PHE A 106 8.69 15.15 1.96
CA PHE A 106 9.59 15.70 2.97
C PHE A 106 9.03 16.98 3.61
N PRO A 107 7.86 16.91 4.28
CA PRO A 107 7.17 18.10 4.79
C PRO A 107 8.00 18.89 5.80
N GLN A 108 8.91 18.26 6.53
CA GLN A 108 9.80 18.94 7.48
C GLN A 108 10.90 19.76 6.80
N ARG A 109 11.30 19.40 5.57
CA ARG A 109 12.37 20.07 4.82
C ARG A 109 11.82 21.05 3.79
N TRP A 110 10.71 20.70 3.16
CA TRP A 110 10.15 21.43 2.01
C TRP A 110 8.77 22.01 2.29
N GLY A 111 8.09 21.61 3.38
CA GLY A 111 6.77 22.14 3.71
C GLY A 111 6.82 23.62 4.09
N ARG A 112 5.74 24.33 3.75
CA ARG A 112 5.60 25.78 3.97
C ARG A 112 5.74 26.19 5.44
N GLY A 113 5.21 25.39 6.36
CA GLY A 113 5.28 25.61 7.82
C GLY A 113 6.50 24.98 8.51
N ARG A 114 7.60 24.70 7.80
CA ARG A 114 8.76 24.01 8.39
C ARG A 114 9.41 24.77 9.57
N GLY A 115 9.41 26.11 9.54
CA GLY A 115 9.93 26.95 10.62
C GLY A 115 9.07 26.83 11.88
N GLU A 116 7.77 27.12 11.74
CA GLU A 116 6.76 26.98 12.80
C GLU A 116 6.75 25.56 13.39
N LEU A 117 6.84 24.52 12.54
CA LEU A 117 6.89 23.13 12.99
C LEU A 117 8.13 22.84 13.86
N LEU A 118 9.28 23.42 13.54
CA LEU A 118 10.50 23.26 14.34
C LEU A 118 10.39 24.00 15.67
N GLU A 119 9.84 25.21 15.67
CA GLU A 119 9.58 26.00 16.87
C GLU A 119 8.61 25.29 17.82
N LEU A 120 7.46 24.85 17.31
CA LEU A 120 6.48 24.08 18.08
C LEU A 120 7.08 22.79 18.64
N LYS A 121 7.93 22.08 17.88
CA LYS A 121 8.63 20.89 18.39
C LYS A 121 9.58 21.21 19.54
N ARG A 122 10.29 22.35 19.48
CA ARG A 122 11.18 22.80 20.56
C ARG A 122 10.37 23.13 21.81
N GLU A 123 9.29 23.88 21.64
CA GLU A 123 8.41 24.28 22.74
C GLU A 123 7.77 23.05 23.42
N ILE A 124 7.26 22.10 22.65
CA ILE A 124 6.75 20.82 23.17
C ILE A 124 7.82 20.06 23.95
N ALA A 125 9.07 20.04 23.46
CA ALA A 125 10.16 19.36 24.15
C ALA A 125 10.49 20.02 25.49
N GLU A 126 10.41 21.35 25.55
CA GLU A 126 10.64 22.10 26.78
C GLU A 126 9.50 21.91 27.79
N LEU A 127 8.25 22.01 27.35
CA LEU A 127 7.08 21.73 28.17
C LEU A 127 7.10 20.30 28.74
N ARG A 128 7.53 19.31 27.94
CA ARG A 128 7.69 17.92 28.41
C ARG A 128 8.73 17.78 29.51
N LYS A 129 9.81 18.57 29.50
CA LYS A 129 10.78 18.57 30.62
C LYS A 129 10.17 19.16 31.88
N GLN A 130 9.35 20.20 31.74
CA GLN A 130 8.71 20.89 32.86
C GLN A 130 7.63 20.05 33.55
N ILE A 131 6.91 19.21 32.80
CA ILE A 131 5.85 18.35 33.34
C ILE A 131 6.42 17.17 34.16
N GLY A 132 7.70 16.82 33.99
CA GLY A 132 8.31 15.62 34.60
C GLY A 132 7.64 14.31 34.12
N PRO A 133 8.16 13.12 34.46
CA PRO A 133 7.42 11.88 34.21
C PRO A 133 6.09 11.96 34.94
N ALA A 134 4.99 11.70 34.25
CA ALA A 134 3.68 11.60 34.87
C ALA A 134 3.82 10.66 36.08
N ALA A 135 3.62 11.19 37.28
CA ALA A 135 3.54 10.37 38.48
C ALA A 135 2.37 9.41 38.25
N CYS A 136 2.67 8.16 37.88
CA CYS A 136 1.73 7.06 37.99
C CYS A 136 1.43 6.94 39.49
N SER A 137 0.31 7.52 39.91
CA SER A 137 -0.33 7.19 41.17
C SER A 137 -0.83 5.75 41.08
N GLU A 138 -0.28 4.88 41.92
CA GLU A 138 -0.79 3.53 42.23
C GLU A 138 -2.19 3.58 42.87
#